data_AF-A0A2T1EDK3-F1
#
_entry.id   AF-A0A2T1EDK3-F1
#
_cell.length_a   1.000
_cell.length_b   1.000
_cell.length_c   1.000
_cell.angle_alpha   90.00
_cell.angle_beta   90.00
_cell.angle_gamma   90.00
#
_symmetry.space_group_name_H-M   'P 1'
#
loop_
_entity.id
_entity.type
_entity.pdbx_description
1 polymer ?
#
loop_
_entity_poly.entity_id
_entity_poly.type
_entity_poly.pdbx_seq_one_letter_code
_entity_poly.pdbx_strand_id
1 'polypeptide(L)'
;MKPELLIAIVSGLITLLASSFVALYQARTEFRKLAGQLEQKYTTSLFEKRLEGYPILFKTLNDFNNVIEYDFPSKQQLVELQKQYDSWISSHAIFLTRTTAKVVWGYHHYLIDLLEQYHDIPLPNERWVEIRNVQIVIGKFLRAEIGVFDTTAAGIPELEKPYVKAIIDKLHQSSKKTRSKFGY
;
A
#
# COMPACT_ATOMS: atom_id res chain seq x y z
N MET A 1 -25.81 -17.44 -65.95
CA MET A 1 -26.16 -16.61 -64.78
C MET A 1 -25.94 -15.15 -65.19
N LYS A 2 -26.88 -14.23 -64.92
CA LYS A 2 -26.73 -12.83 -65.33
C LYS A 2 -25.59 -12.17 -64.52
N PRO A 3 -24.68 -11.41 -65.15
CA PRO A 3 -23.55 -10.78 -64.45
C PRO A 3 -24.01 -9.84 -63.32
N GLU A 4 -25.17 -9.21 -63.49
CA GLU A 4 -25.82 -8.35 -62.50
C GLU A 4 -26.11 -9.07 -61.17
N LEU A 5 -26.53 -10.34 -61.23
CA LEU A 5 -26.83 -11.15 -60.05
C LEU A 5 -25.55 -11.48 -59.26
N LEU A 6 -24.46 -11.77 -59.97
CA LEU A 6 -23.17 -12.09 -59.35
C LEU A 6 -22.58 -10.86 -58.65
N ILE A 7 -22.69 -9.68 -59.27
CA ILE A 7 -22.26 -8.41 -58.67
C ILE A 7 -23.06 -8.14 -57.40
N ALA A 8 -24.39 -8.27 -57.43
CA ALA A 8 -25.23 -8.04 -56.25
C ALA A 8 -24.90 -8.97 -55.07
N ILE A 9 -24.63 -10.25 -55.34
CA ILE A 9 -24.24 -11.23 -54.31
C ILE A 9 -22.87 -10.86 -53.71
N VAL A 10 -21.89 -10.55 -54.55
CA VAL A 10 -20.54 -10.16 -54.10
C VAL A 10 -20.57 -8.86 -53.31
N SER A 11 -21.31 -7.85 -53.78
CA SER A 11 -21.50 -6.58 -53.08
C SER A 11 -22.17 -6.80 -51.71
N GLY A 12 -23.23 -7.61 -51.65
CA GLY A 12 -23.90 -7.95 -50.39
C GLY A 12 -22.98 -8.66 -49.39
N LEU A 13 -22.16 -9.60 -49.86
CA LEU A 13 -21.17 -10.29 -49.02
C LEU A 13 -20.08 -9.35 -48.50
N ILE A 14 -19.57 -8.45 -49.34
CA ILE A 14 -18.57 -7.46 -48.93
C ILE A 14 -19.17 -6.52 -47.87
N THR A 15 -20.40 -6.05 -48.05
CA THR A 15 -21.08 -5.22 -47.05
C THR A 15 -21.28 -5.96 -45.73
N LEU A 16 -21.74 -7.22 -45.77
CA LEU A 16 -21.91 -8.03 -44.56
C LEU A 16 -20.59 -8.26 -43.81
N LEU A 17 -19.50 -8.54 -44.54
CA LEU A 17 -18.16 -8.72 -43.95
C LEU A 17 -17.62 -7.42 -43.37
N ALA A 18 -17.76 -6.30 -44.09
CA ALA A 18 -17.34 -4.99 -43.61
C ALA A 18 -18.13 -4.59 -42.36
N SER A 19 -19.46 -4.75 -42.35
CA SER A 19 -20.30 -4.49 -41.18
C SER A 19 -19.95 -5.38 -39.99
N SER A 20 -19.67 -6.67 -40.23
CA SER A 20 -19.21 -7.58 -39.18
C SER A 20 -17.86 -7.17 -38.60
N PHE A 21 -16.93 -6.75 -39.45
CA PHE A 21 -15.61 -6.28 -39.01
C PHE A 21 -15.70 -4.98 -38.20
N VAL A 22 -16.53 -4.03 -38.64
CA VAL A 22 -16.81 -2.79 -37.90
C VAL A 22 -17.45 -3.10 -36.56
N ALA A 23 -18.44 -4.00 -36.50
CA ALA A 23 -19.09 -4.39 -35.25
C ALA A 23 -18.10 -5.05 -34.26
N LEU A 24 -17.23 -5.95 -34.75
CA LEU A 24 -16.18 -6.56 -33.92
C LEU A 24 -15.16 -5.53 -33.42
N TYR A 25 -14.78 -4.57 -34.26
CA TYR A 25 -13.89 -3.48 -33.88
C TYR A 25 -14.53 -2.58 -32.82
N GLN A 26 -15.78 -2.17 -33.01
CA GLN A 26 -16.55 -1.38 -32.05
C GLN A 26 -16.67 -2.12 -30.71
N ALA A 27 -17.10 -3.38 -30.72
CA ALA A 27 -17.21 -4.20 -29.52
C ALA A 27 -15.88 -4.30 -28.75
N ARG A 28 -14.75 -4.48 -29.45
CA ARG A 28 -13.41 -4.48 -28.83
C ARG A 28 -13.05 -3.13 -28.22
N THR A 29 -13.37 -2.03 -28.89
CA THR A 29 -13.10 -0.69 -28.35
C THR A 29 -13.96 -0.37 -27.12
N GLU A 30 -15.23 -0.76 -27.14
CA GLU A 30 -16.15 -0.61 -26.01
C GLU A 30 -15.70 -1.46 -24.83
N PHE A 31 -15.30 -2.71 -25.06
CA PHE A 31 -14.75 -3.56 -24.00
C PHE A 31 -13.51 -2.95 -23.37
N ARG A 32 -12.58 -2.40 -24.16
CA ARG A 32 -11.40 -1.70 -23.65
C ARG A 32 -11.76 -0.46 -22.82
N LYS A 33 -12.75 0.31 -23.27
CA LYS A 33 -13.26 1.48 -22.52
C LYS A 33 -13.88 1.05 -21.18
N LEU A 34 -14.72 0.01 -21.19
CA LEU A 34 -15.35 -0.53 -19.97
C LEU A 34 -14.31 -1.07 -18.99
N ALA A 35 -13.30 -1.80 -19.48
CA ALA A 35 -12.19 -2.29 -18.66
C ALA A 35 -11.42 -1.12 -18.02
N GLY A 36 -11.10 -0.08 -18.79
CA GLY A 36 -10.44 1.11 -18.28
C GLY A 36 -11.28 1.87 -17.25
N GLN A 37 -12.60 1.99 -17.47
CA GLN A 37 -13.52 2.60 -16.50
C GLN A 37 -13.60 1.79 -15.20
N LEU A 38 -13.58 0.46 -15.28
CA LEU A 38 -13.60 -0.41 -14.11
C LEU A 38 -12.30 -0.29 -13.30
N GLU A 39 -11.16 -0.28 -13.99
CA GLU A 39 -9.84 -0.07 -13.37
C GLU A 39 -9.75 1.31 -12.71
N GLN A 40 -10.22 2.36 -13.39
CA GLN A 40 -10.29 3.70 -12.84
C GLN A 40 -11.18 3.74 -11.59
N LYS A 41 -12.39 3.18 -11.66
CA LYS A 41 -13.32 3.13 -10.52
C LYS A 41 -12.72 2.38 -9.33
N TYR A 42 -12.06 1.24 -9.57
CA TYR A 42 -11.37 0.49 -8.54
C TYR A 42 -10.24 1.31 -7.91
N THR A 43 -9.42 1.95 -8.74
CA THR A 43 -8.29 2.79 -8.29
C THR A 43 -8.77 3.99 -7.47
N THR A 44 -9.82 4.66 -7.92
CA THR A 44 -10.45 5.77 -7.19
C THR A 44 -10.98 5.30 -5.84
N SER A 45 -11.74 4.20 -5.80
CA SER A 45 -12.28 3.67 -4.54
C SER A 45 -11.19 3.25 -3.56
N LEU A 46 -10.12 2.61 -4.06
CA LEU A 46 -8.97 2.27 -3.24
C LEU A 46 -8.27 3.51 -2.69
N PHE A 47 -8.10 4.55 -3.50
CA PHE A 47 -7.52 5.82 -3.09
C PHE A 47 -8.37 6.53 -2.03
N GLU A 48 -9.68 6.58 -2.19
CA GLU A 48 -10.61 7.11 -1.19
C GLU A 48 -10.46 6.38 0.15
N LYS A 49 -10.38 5.05 0.13
CA LYS A 49 -10.18 4.26 1.36
C LYS A 49 -8.83 4.54 2.03
N ARG A 50 -7.78 4.83 1.25
CA ARG A 50 -6.49 5.27 1.80
C ARG A 50 -6.59 6.65 2.44
N LEU A 51 -7.31 7.59 1.82
CA LEU A 51 -7.55 8.92 2.40
C LEU A 51 -8.34 8.85 3.71
N GLU A 52 -9.23 7.88 3.87
CA GLU A 52 -9.93 7.64 5.13
C GLU A 52 -9.00 7.03 6.20
N GLY A 53 -8.27 5.97 5.85
CA GLY A 53 -7.53 5.16 6.84
C GLY A 53 -6.13 5.69 7.18
N TYR A 54 -5.38 6.20 6.21
CA TYR A 54 -3.95 6.52 6.40
C TYR A 54 -3.70 7.70 7.34
N PRO A 55 -4.50 8.79 7.30
CA PRO A 55 -4.33 9.88 8.26
C PRO A 55 -4.49 9.44 9.70
N ILE A 56 -5.34 8.44 9.98
CA ILE A 56 -5.52 7.89 11.33
C ILE A 56 -4.22 7.28 11.82
N LEU A 57 -3.61 6.38 11.03
CA LEU A 57 -2.33 5.77 11.41
C LEU A 57 -1.23 6.82 11.49
N PHE A 58 -1.13 7.72 10.51
CA PHE A 58 -0.14 8.79 10.52
C PHE A 58 -0.23 9.61 11.80
N LYS A 59 -1.44 9.99 12.21
CA LYS A 59 -1.69 10.72 13.45
C LYS A 59 -1.24 9.91 14.67
N THR A 60 -1.66 8.65 14.80
CA THR A 60 -1.25 7.77 15.92
C THR A 60 0.27 7.68 16.05
N LEU A 61 0.97 7.47 14.93
CA LEU A 61 2.43 7.41 14.94
C LEU A 61 3.06 8.77 15.28
N ASN A 62 2.51 9.86 14.76
CA ASN A 62 3.03 11.20 15.01
C ASN A 62 2.81 11.67 16.45
N ASP A 63 1.65 11.36 17.03
CA ASP A 63 1.34 11.65 18.42
C ASP A 63 2.34 10.92 19.35
N PHE A 64 2.69 9.67 19.04
CA PHE A 64 3.71 8.94 19.79
C PHE A 64 5.14 9.46 19.55
N ASN A 65 5.47 9.87 18.32
CA ASN A 65 6.75 10.55 18.03
C ASN A 65 6.93 11.79 18.90
N ASN A 66 5.87 12.59 19.09
CA ASN A 66 5.92 13.79 19.92
C ASN A 66 6.18 13.42 21.39
N VAL A 67 5.57 12.35 21.91
CA VAL A 67 5.85 11.84 23.26
C VAL A 67 7.31 11.41 23.40
N ILE A 68 7.90 10.78 22.38
CA ILE A 68 9.32 10.40 22.40
C ILE A 68 10.23 11.64 22.37
N GLU A 69 9.85 12.69 21.63
CA GLU A 69 10.69 13.86 21.40
C GLU A 69 10.65 14.88 22.56
N TYR A 70 9.48 15.06 23.16
CA TYR A 70 9.24 16.13 24.14
C TYR A 70 8.98 15.64 25.56
N ASP A 71 8.63 14.36 25.75
CA ASP A 71 8.29 13.78 27.04
C ASP A 71 9.20 12.58 27.38
N PHE A 72 8.91 11.93 28.51
CA PHE A 72 9.52 10.65 28.90
C PHE A 72 8.57 9.50 28.55
N PRO A 73 8.77 8.81 27.41
CA PRO A 73 7.89 7.73 26.99
C PRO A 73 7.95 6.58 27.99
N SER A 74 6.78 6.06 28.35
CA SER A 74 6.62 4.90 29.20
C SER A 74 6.34 3.65 28.37
N LYS A 75 6.73 2.48 28.91
CA LYS A 75 6.41 1.19 28.30
C LYS A 75 4.89 0.98 28.15
N GLN A 76 4.09 1.50 29.08
CA GLN A 76 2.63 1.41 29.00
C GLN A 76 2.08 2.13 27.76
N GLN A 77 2.64 3.30 27.41
CA GLN A 77 2.26 4.01 26.19
C GLN A 77 2.67 3.23 24.93
N LEU A 78 3.78 2.49 24.96
CA LEU A 78 4.17 1.60 23.84
C LEU A 78 3.20 0.42 23.68
N VAL A 79 2.72 -0.16 24.77
CA VAL A 79 1.68 -1.21 24.74
C VAL A 79 0.37 -0.65 24.17
N GLU A 80 -0.01 0.56 24.56
CA GLU A 80 -1.20 1.22 24.04
C GLU A 80 -1.06 1.54 22.55
N LEU A 81 0.10 2.05 22.12
CA LEU A 81 0.42 2.23 20.71
C LEU A 81 0.27 0.92 19.94
N GLN A 82 0.84 -0.18 20.44
CA GLN A 82 0.74 -1.50 19.78
C GLN A 82 -0.72 -1.91 19.58
N LYS A 83 -1.58 -1.74 20.60
CA LYS A 83 -3.01 -2.06 20.47
C LYS A 83 -3.72 -1.20 19.42
N GLN A 84 -3.45 0.10 19.41
CA GLN A 84 -4.01 1.01 18.41
C GLN A 84 -3.53 0.66 17.00
N TYR A 85 -2.25 0.31 16.87
CA TYR A 85 -1.64 -0.13 15.63
C TYR A 85 -2.26 -1.44 15.11
N ASP A 86 -2.47 -2.41 15.99
CA ASP A 86 -3.09 -3.70 15.65
C ASP A 86 -4.56 -3.53 15.24
N SER A 87 -5.30 -2.70 15.97
CA SER A 87 -6.68 -2.33 15.61
C SER A 87 -6.73 -1.67 14.22
N TRP A 88 -5.76 -0.81 13.91
CA TRP A 88 -5.67 -0.17 12.62
C TRP A 88 -5.35 -1.17 11.50
N ILE A 89 -4.36 -2.06 11.71
CA ILE A 89 -3.98 -3.10 10.74
C ILE A 89 -5.19 -3.96 10.41
N SER A 90 -5.92 -4.43 11.43
CA SER A 90 -7.09 -5.29 11.24
C SER A 90 -8.17 -4.64 10.36
N SER A 91 -8.29 -3.31 10.40
CA SER A 91 -9.34 -2.58 9.70
C SER A 91 -8.91 -2.04 8.32
N HIS A 92 -7.62 -1.71 8.13
CA HIS A 92 -7.16 -0.92 6.97
C HIS A 92 -6.00 -1.54 6.19
N ALA A 93 -5.33 -2.58 6.69
CA ALA A 93 -4.11 -3.09 6.05
C ALA A 93 -4.35 -3.65 4.63
N ILE A 94 -5.58 -4.04 4.30
CA ILE A 94 -5.96 -4.51 2.96
C ILE A 94 -5.77 -3.43 1.87
N PHE A 95 -5.80 -2.15 2.24
CA PHE A 95 -5.68 -1.04 1.29
C PHE A 95 -4.23 -0.66 0.99
N LEU A 96 -3.27 -1.21 1.73
CA LEU A 96 -1.84 -0.93 1.58
C LEU A 96 -1.29 -1.42 0.24
N THR A 97 -0.39 -0.67 -0.38
CA THR A 97 0.43 -1.26 -1.45
C THR A 97 1.36 -2.32 -0.87
N ARG A 98 1.87 -3.20 -1.73
CA ARG A 98 2.84 -4.24 -1.35
C ARG A 98 4.04 -3.67 -0.59
N THR A 99 4.52 -2.49 -0.94
CA THR A 99 5.71 -1.89 -0.32
C THR A 99 5.40 -1.39 1.08
N THR A 100 4.35 -0.60 1.25
CA THR A 100 3.95 -0.08 2.57
C THR A 100 3.48 -1.19 3.49
N ALA A 101 2.77 -2.20 2.97
CA ALA A 101 2.40 -3.39 3.72
C ALA A 101 3.61 -4.09 4.35
N LYS A 102 4.73 -4.22 3.62
CA LYS A 102 5.96 -4.82 4.17
C LYS A 102 6.53 -4.02 5.34
N VAL A 103 6.56 -2.70 5.22
CA VAL A 103 7.11 -1.83 6.28
C VAL A 103 6.18 -1.82 7.49
N VAL A 104 4.86 -1.69 7.27
CA VAL A 104 3.84 -1.69 8.33
C VAL A 104 3.84 -3.01 9.10
N TRP A 105 3.87 -4.15 8.40
CA TRP A 105 3.95 -5.46 9.03
C TRP A 105 5.29 -5.72 9.72
N GLY A 106 6.39 -5.28 9.12
CA GLY A 106 7.69 -5.40 9.75
C GLY A 106 7.75 -4.62 11.06
N TYR A 107 7.13 -3.43 11.11
CA TYR A 107 7.05 -2.64 12.33
C TYR A 107 6.14 -3.26 13.40
N HIS A 108 5.00 -3.86 13.00
CA HIS A 108 4.17 -4.65 13.92
C HIS A 108 4.99 -5.73 14.65
N HIS A 109 5.76 -6.52 13.90
CA HIS A 109 6.59 -7.57 14.49
C HIS A 109 7.74 -7.00 15.33
N TYR A 110 8.33 -5.89 14.90
CA TYR A 110 9.38 -5.21 15.65
C TYR A 110 8.87 -4.73 17.03
N LEU A 111 7.67 -4.18 17.09
CA LEU A 111 7.05 -3.77 18.36
C LEU A 111 6.76 -4.96 19.28
N ILE A 112 6.26 -6.07 18.74
CA ILE A 112 6.07 -7.32 19.50
C ILE A 112 7.41 -7.81 20.04
N ASP A 113 8.44 -7.90 19.19
CA ASP A 113 9.78 -8.35 19.59
C ASP A 113 10.35 -7.45 20.71
N LEU A 114 10.16 -6.14 20.63
CA LEU A 114 10.59 -5.20 21.68
C LEU A 114 9.84 -5.43 22.99
N LEU A 115 8.51 -5.57 22.95
CA LEU A 115 7.71 -5.76 24.15
C LEU A 115 7.99 -7.11 24.81
N GLU A 116 8.26 -8.17 24.03
CA GLU A 116 8.73 -9.47 24.51
C GLU A 116 10.15 -9.36 25.13
N GLN A 117 11.11 -8.77 24.41
CA GLN A 117 12.51 -8.69 24.85
C GLN A 117 12.68 -7.88 26.13
N TYR A 118 11.94 -6.79 26.27
CA TYR A 118 12.02 -5.88 27.40
C TYR A 118 10.83 -6.06 28.34
N HIS A 119 10.36 -7.31 28.55
CA HIS A 119 9.17 -7.59 29.38
C HIS A 119 9.28 -7.02 30.80
N ASP A 120 10.39 -7.27 31.49
CA ASP A 120 10.58 -6.90 32.91
C ASP A 120 11.55 -5.74 33.12
N ILE A 121 12.08 -5.16 32.04
CA ILE A 121 13.11 -4.11 32.10
C ILE A 121 12.69 -2.86 31.32
N PRO A 122 13.10 -1.66 31.76
CA PRO A 122 12.86 -0.44 31.00
C PRO A 122 13.49 -0.48 29.60
N LEU A 123 12.83 0.14 28.63
CA LEU A 123 13.40 0.29 27.28
C LEU A 123 14.56 1.30 27.30
N PRO A 124 15.74 0.94 26.75
CA PRO A 124 16.84 1.88 26.56
C PRO A 124 16.47 3.04 25.63
N ASN A 125 17.08 4.21 25.84
CA ASN A 125 16.81 5.41 25.05
C ASN A 125 17.06 5.22 23.54
N GLU A 126 18.02 4.39 23.18
CA GLU A 126 18.33 4.06 21.79
C GLU A 126 17.16 3.38 21.09
N ARG A 127 16.35 2.61 21.84
CA ARG A 127 15.15 1.95 21.30
C ARG A 127 14.03 2.94 21.04
N TRP A 128 13.85 3.94 21.89
CA TRP A 128 12.88 5.01 21.65
C TRP A 128 13.21 5.80 20.38
N VAL A 129 14.49 6.15 20.21
CA VAL A 129 14.97 6.81 18.99
C VAL A 129 14.74 5.92 17.76
N GLU A 130 15.01 4.61 17.88
CA GLU A 130 14.76 3.66 16.80
C GLU A 130 13.26 3.55 16.43
N ILE A 131 12.38 3.48 17.42
CA ILE A 131 10.92 3.48 17.22
C ILE A 131 10.51 4.74 16.44
N ARG A 132 10.90 5.93 16.91
CA ARG A 132 10.56 7.21 16.27
C ARG A 132 11.00 7.24 14.81
N ASN A 133 12.23 6.79 14.57
CA ASN A 133 12.81 6.73 13.24
C ASN A 133 12.03 5.84 12.27
N VAL A 134 11.60 4.65 12.73
CA VAL A 134 10.77 3.74 11.93
C VAL A 134 9.40 4.37 11.66
N GLN A 135 8.78 5.00 12.67
CA GLN A 135 7.50 5.69 12.54
C GLN A 135 7.55 6.82 11.50
N ILE A 136 8.62 7.61 11.48
CA ILE A 136 8.86 8.64 10.46
C ILE A 136 8.93 8.03 9.05
N VAL A 137 9.62 6.90 8.89
CA VAL A 137 9.69 6.19 7.61
C VAL A 137 8.30 5.73 7.17
N ILE A 138 7.53 5.09 8.05
CA ILE A 138 6.14 4.70 7.75
C ILE A 138 5.32 5.91 7.33
N GLY A 139 5.41 7.02 8.07
CA GLY A 139 4.70 8.26 7.73
C GLY A 139 5.07 8.84 6.37
N LYS A 140 6.28 8.60 5.85
CA LYS A 140 6.65 8.95 4.47
C LYS A 140 5.98 8.03 3.45
N PHE A 141 5.94 6.72 3.70
CA PHE A 141 5.25 5.77 2.82
C PHE A 141 3.74 6.06 2.73
N LEU A 142 3.09 6.32 3.86
CA LEU A 142 1.67 6.65 3.90
C LEU A 142 1.38 7.91 3.06
N ARG A 143 2.14 8.99 3.27
CA ARG A 143 1.99 10.25 2.51
C ARG A 143 2.25 10.08 1.01
N ALA A 144 3.27 9.33 0.65
CA ALA A 144 3.60 9.06 -0.76
C ALA A 144 2.45 8.35 -1.49
N GLU A 145 1.79 7.40 -0.85
CA GLU A 145 0.68 6.65 -1.45
C GLU A 145 -0.61 7.46 -1.64
N ILE A 146 -0.80 8.53 -0.86
CA ILE A 146 -1.96 9.43 -1.00
C ILE A 146 -1.62 10.73 -1.75
N GLY A 147 -0.41 10.83 -2.33
CA GLY A 147 -0.01 11.98 -3.13
C GLY A 147 0.22 13.27 -2.33
N VAL A 148 0.55 13.18 -1.03
CA VAL A 148 0.95 14.36 -0.23
C VAL A 148 2.44 14.61 -0.48
N PHE A 149 2.73 15.63 -1.28
CA PHE A 149 4.04 15.95 -1.84
C PHE A 149 5.02 16.54 -0.82
N ASP A 150 5.94 15.69 -0.35
CA ASP A 150 7.35 16.01 -0.06
C ASP A 150 8.27 14.78 -0.29
N THR A 151 7.75 13.82 -1.03
CA THR A 151 8.40 12.59 -1.49
C THR A 151 8.10 12.52 -2.98
N THR A 152 9.12 12.33 -3.81
CA THR A 152 9.06 12.26 -5.27
C THR A 152 7.81 11.51 -5.76
N ALA A 153 7.09 12.12 -6.71
CA ALA A 153 5.81 11.62 -7.23
C ALA A 153 5.89 10.16 -7.71
N ALA A 154 4.86 9.37 -7.41
CA ALA A 154 4.56 8.06 -8.01
C ALA A 154 5.78 7.11 -8.17
N GLY A 155 6.57 6.98 -7.13
CA GLY A 155 7.66 6.03 -7.06
C GLY A 155 8.23 6.08 -5.67
N ILE A 156 7.98 5.01 -4.89
CA ILE A 156 8.81 4.53 -3.78
C ILE A 156 9.64 5.64 -3.10
N PRO A 157 9.25 6.16 -1.91
CA PRO A 157 9.96 7.26 -1.25
C PRO A 157 11.45 6.90 -1.13
N GLU A 158 12.33 7.67 -1.79
CA GLU A 158 13.78 7.44 -1.94
C GLU A 158 14.33 6.28 -1.08
N LEU A 159 14.06 5.04 -1.49
CA LEU A 159 14.56 3.83 -0.83
C LEU A 159 16.10 3.76 -0.88
N GLU A 160 16.71 4.65 -1.66
CA GLU A 160 18.13 4.75 -1.93
C GLU A 160 18.92 5.43 -0.81
N LYS A 161 18.26 6.15 0.12
CA LYS A 161 18.98 6.66 1.30
C LYS A 161 19.41 5.46 2.16
N PRO A 162 20.73 5.24 2.40
CA PRO A 162 21.25 4.03 3.06
C PRO A 162 20.57 3.72 4.39
N TYR A 163 20.18 4.78 5.11
CA TYR A 163 19.47 4.72 6.37
C TYR A 163 18.05 4.12 6.26
N VAL A 164 17.26 4.51 5.25
CA VAL A 164 15.89 3.97 5.05
C VAL A 164 15.97 2.49 4.69
N LYS A 165 16.93 2.12 3.82
CA LYS A 165 17.20 0.74 3.47
C LYS A 165 17.57 -0.11 4.70
N ALA A 166 18.47 0.39 5.56
CA ALA A 166 18.86 -0.29 6.79
C ALA A 166 17.68 -0.55 7.73
N ILE A 167 16.76 0.42 7.86
CA ILE A 167 15.52 0.23 8.63
C ILE A 167 14.68 -0.89 8.01
N ILE A 168 14.45 -0.85 6.70
CA ILE A 168 13.62 -1.85 6.02
C ILE A 168 14.22 -3.25 6.12
N ASP A 169 15.53 -3.38 5.94
CA ASP A 169 16.23 -4.67 6.07
C ASP A 169 16.09 -5.22 7.50
N LYS A 170 16.17 -4.36 8.52
CA LYS A 170 15.94 -4.74 9.92
C LYS A 170 14.50 -5.19 10.18
N LEU A 171 13.52 -4.47 9.67
CA LEU A 171 12.11 -4.85 9.76
C LEU A 171 11.84 -6.18 9.06
N HIS A 172 12.52 -6.43 7.93
CA HIS A 172 12.43 -7.70 7.23
C HIS A 172 13.02 -8.86 8.04
N GLN A 173 14.14 -8.64 8.74
CA GLN A 173 14.73 -9.63 9.63
C GLN A 173 13.80 -9.97 10.81
N SER A 174 13.18 -8.96 11.44
CA SER A 174 12.20 -9.19 12.52
C SER A 174 11.00 -10.00 12.01
N SER A 175 10.40 -9.62 10.86
CA SER A 175 9.30 -10.39 10.28
C SER A 175 9.69 -11.84 9.95
N LYS A 176 10.90 -12.07 9.42
CA LYS A 176 11.41 -13.43 9.13
C LYS A 176 11.58 -14.25 10.41
N LYS A 177 12.12 -13.64 11.48
CA LYS A 177 12.26 -14.29 12.79
C LYS A 177 10.89 -14.70 13.33
N THR A 178 9.90 -13.81 13.30
CA THR A 178 8.54 -14.12 13.76
C THR A 178 7.89 -15.24 12.94
N ARG A 179 8.00 -15.21 11.61
CA ARG A 179 7.48 -16.30 10.75
C ARG A 179 8.08 -17.66 11.09
N SER A 180 9.41 -17.70 11.30
CA SER A 180 10.08 -18.93 11.70
C SER A 180 9.63 -19.46 13.06
N LYS A 181 9.29 -18.57 14.02
CA LYS A 181 8.74 -18.95 15.34
C LYS A 181 7.36 -19.61 15.22
N PHE A 182 6.56 -19.21 14.25
CA PHE A 182 5.17 -19.68 14.07
C PHE A 182 4.95 -20.68 12.92
N GLY A 183 6.01 -21.08 12.21
CA GLY A 183 5.94 -22.13 11.17
C GLY A 183 5.29 -21.69 9.85
N TYR A 184 5.38 -20.40 9.50
CA TYR A 184 4.93 -19.85 8.21
C TYR A 184 6.07 -19.65 7.21
#